data_AF-A0A4P9VWL1-F1
#
_entry.id   AF-A0A4P9VWL1-F1
#
_cell.length_a   1.000
_cell.length_b   1.000
_cell.length_c   1.000
_cell.angle_alpha   90.00
_cell.angle_beta   90.00
_cell.angle_gamma   90.00
#
_symmetry.space_group_name_H-M   'P 1'
#
loop_
_entity.id
_entity.type
_entity.pdbx_description
1 polymer ?
#
loop_
_entity_poly.entity_id
_entity_poly.type
_entity_poly.pdbx_seq_one_letter_code
_entity_poly.pdbx_strand_id
1 'polypeptide(L)'
;MPSRPSSPTVPTAPEHPPSVDFLNTCLDNLASTFPDAELLFVRDLLLTNVKKDYGEWSLGWVVDFREARREWVRDRKDSGYPRAVRSRIGPFAVVPPSERFRSPEYCKGVRYRLYNEFPDHWKSTIKAVMAETNSDYVLSYQKLEEIPPNSWWASLFRFAKRAKRNSPETTIPEVLVDVAARDRVLRDRACAGDREIAAEINDAEYAALGELITCGCCFGDVAFEALAACEDGHVFCVSCVRTIVREGLFGAGALRGCSSVPCPSQTDCDAGLARRELERVLEPDMFRLWQESVAEEEIKRAGLIVVKCPFCPYAGPADIWSQRTRHVTLPSPPVTKSPSSPLFGMQLSSLLTMRPIPFTVASAVKSGAIRRLKSRLTARHRARTVCAFTCRNPVCAKSSCRRCLREWIGAHQCHQKQQDAFRLFVEARMSQALIRVCPVCRLRFNKKEGCNKMVVSWGRLWCGEPEAD
;
A
#
# COMPACT_ATOMS: atom_id res chain seq x y z
N MET A 1 -5.73 -26.09 -65.73
CA MET A 1 -4.66 -25.64 -64.81
C MET A 1 -5.29 -24.82 -63.71
N PRO A 2 -5.31 -25.29 -62.44
CA PRO A 2 -5.92 -24.51 -61.37
C PRO A 2 -5.03 -23.32 -61.02
N SER A 3 -5.66 -22.15 -60.97
CA SER A 3 -5.08 -20.85 -60.63
C SER A 3 -4.47 -20.86 -59.22
N ARG A 4 -3.22 -20.40 -59.14
CA ARG A 4 -2.44 -20.22 -57.91
C ARG A 4 -3.17 -19.25 -56.97
N PRO A 5 -3.40 -19.59 -55.70
CA PRO A 5 -3.96 -18.64 -54.74
C PRO A 5 -2.97 -17.49 -54.51
N SER A 6 -3.47 -16.25 -54.55
CA SER A 6 -2.73 -15.04 -54.24
C SER A 6 -2.18 -15.09 -52.81
N SER A 7 -0.90 -14.81 -52.67
CA SER A 7 -0.22 -14.68 -51.38
C SER A 7 -0.96 -13.66 -50.49
N PRO A 8 -1.13 -13.91 -49.18
CA PRO A 8 -1.69 -12.93 -48.27
C PRO A 8 -0.75 -11.71 -48.22
N THR A 9 -1.27 -10.53 -48.56
CA THR A 9 -0.57 -9.27 -48.36
C THR A 9 -0.29 -9.09 -46.88
N VAL A 10 0.99 -9.06 -46.52
CA VAL A 10 1.47 -8.68 -45.19
C VAL A 10 1.02 -7.24 -44.92
N PRO A 11 0.28 -6.96 -43.83
CA PRO A 11 -0.06 -5.58 -43.47
C PRO A 11 1.22 -4.79 -43.23
N THR A 12 1.35 -3.63 -43.87
CA THR A 12 2.43 -2.67 -43.60
C THR A 12 2.41 -2.22 -42.14
N ALA A 13 3.60 -2.02 -41.57
CA ALA A 13 3.76 -1.53 -40.20
C ALA A 13 2.97 -0.23 -39.96
N PRO A 14 2.36 -0.03 -38.77
CA PRO A 14 1.60 1.17 -38.47
C PRO A 14 2.47 2.44 -38.62
N GLU A 15 1.93 3.47 -39.28
CA GLU A 15 2.63 4.70 -39.68
C GLU A 15 2.95 5.67 -38.52
N HIS A 16 2.60 5.34 -37.28
CA HIS A 16 2.71 6.26 -36.14
C HIS A 16 3.49 5.65 -34.96
N PRO A 17 4.31 6.46 -34.25
CA PRO A 17 4.97 6.01 -33.02
C PRO A 17 3.92 5.56 -31.99
N PRO A 18 4.28 4.65 -31.07
CA PRO A 18 3.37 4.14 -30.07
C PRO A 18 2.78 5.29 -29.24
N SER A 19 1.48 5.25 -28.96
CA SER A 19 0.89 6.24 -28.06
C SER A 19 1.50 6.11 -26.66
N VAL A 20 1.54 7.22 -25.92
CA VAL A 20 2.03 7.24 -24.54
C VAL A 20 1.21 6.29 -23.66
N ASP A 21 -0.10 6.19 -23.91
CA ASP A 21 -0.99 5.27 -23.22
C ASP A 21 -0.64 3.80 -23.48
N PHE A 22 -0.28 3.48 -24.72
CA PHE A 22 0.20 2.16 -25.07
C PHE A 22 1.50 1.83 -24.33
N LEU A 23 2.48 2.75 -24.35
CA LEU A 23 3.75 2.56 -23.63
C LEU A 23 3.55 2.38 -22.12
N ASN A 24 2.66 3.16 -21.51
CA ASN A 24 2.33 3.05 -20.09
C ASN A 24 1.59 1.75 -19.77
N THR A 25 0.72 1.27 -20.66
CA THR A 25 0.07 -0.05 -20.52
C THR A 25 1.11 -1.18 -20.59
N CYS A 26 2.07 -1.09 -21.51
CA CYS A 26 3.20 -2.02 -21.59
C CYS A 26 4.03 -2.00 -20.30
N LEU A 27 4.31 -0.80 -19.78
CA LEU A 27 5.10 -0.60 -18.57
C LEU A 27 4.41 -1.22 -17.35
N ASP A 28 3.10 -1.03 -17.17
CA ASP A 28 2.32 -1.66 -16.10
C ASP A 28 2.34 -3.20 -16.21
N ASN A 29 2.19 -3.75 -17.42
CA ASN A 29 2.21 -5.19 -17.66
C ASN A 29 3.60 -5.81 -17.39
N LEU A 30 4.68 -5.15 -17.83
CA LEU A 30 6.03 -5.65 -17.60
C LEU A 30 6.47 -5.49 -16.14
N ALA A 31 6.11 -4.38 -15.50
CA ALA A 31 6.40 -4.16 -14.08
C ALA A 31 5.70 -5.20 -13.19
N SER A 32 4.44 -5.56 -13.51
CA SER A 32 3.72 -6.61 -12.80
C SER A 32 4.25 -8.03 -13.08
N THR A 33 4.70 -8.29 -14.31
CA THR A 33 5.30 -9.58 -14.68
C THR A 33 6.70 -9.78 -14.07
N PHE A 34 7.47 -8.69 -13.94
CA PHE A 34 8.85 -8.69 -13.45
C PHE A 34 9.07 -7.69 -12.30
N PRO A 35 8.48 -7.92 -11.12
CA PRO A 35 8.54 -6.97 -10.01
C PRO A 35 9.95 -6.75 -9.44
N ASP A 36 10.83 -7.73 -9.61
CA ASP A 36 12.23 -7.61 -9.20
C ASP A 36 13.07 -6.78 -10.17
N ALA A 37 12.52 -6.36 -11.31
CA ALA A 37 13.21 -5.54 -12.29
C ALA A 37 13.19 -4.05 -11.90
N GLU A 38 14.23 -3.33 -12.30
CA GLU A 38 14.31 -1.89 -12.09
C GLU A 38 13.44 -1.17 -13.15
N LEU A 39 12.60 -0.22 -12.73
CA LEU A 39 11.69 0.50 -13.64
C LEU A 39 12.40 1.16 -14.81
N LEU A 40 13.56 1.78 -14.56
CA LEU A 40 14.38 2.40 -15.58
C LEU A 40 14.78 1.40 -16.68
N PHE A 41 15.14 0.16 -16.30
CA PHE A 41 15.44 -0.90 -17.26
C PHE A 41 14.22 -1.23 -18.12
N VAL A 42 13.05 -1.40 -17.50
CA VAL A 42 11.81 -1.72 -18.22
C VAL A 42 11.45 -0.60 -19.22
N ARG A 43 11.63 0.65 -18.82
CA ARG A 43 11.40 1.81 -19.69
C ARG A 43 12.38 1.87 -20.87
N ASP A 44 13.68 1.68 -20.61
CA ASP A 44 14.71 1.65 -21.66
C ASP A 44 14.46 0.51 -22.64
N LEU A 45 14.06 -0.66 -22.14
CA LEU A 45 13.70 -1.83 -22.95
C LEU A 45 12.53 -1.52 -23.89
N LEU A 46 11.46 -0.90 -23.36
CA LEU A 46 10.30 -0.49 -24.16
C LEU A 46 10.70 0.53 -25.24
N LEU A 47 11.49 1.56 -24.90
CA LEU A 47 11.94 2.55 -25.88
C LEU A 47 12.87 1.97 -26.96
N THR A 48 13.63 0.93 -26.63
CA THR A 48 14.58 0.29 -27.55
C THR A 48 13.89 -0.70 -28.48
N ASN A 49 12.95 -1.48 -27.96
CA ASN A 49 12.34 -2.60 -28.69
C ASN A 49 11.05 -2.22 -29.43
N VAL A 50 10.26 -1.27 -28.92
CA VAL A 50 9.08 -0.78 -29.65
C VAL A 50 9.49 -0.08 -30.95
N LYS A 51 10.73 0.42 -31.05
CA LYS A 51 11.27 0.96 -32.30
C LYS A 51 11.61 -0.09 -33.36
N LYS A 52 11.75 -1.38 -32.99
CA LYS A 52 12.28 -2.43 -33.87
C LYS A 52 11.20 -3.31 -34.50
N ASP A 53 10.16 -3.69 -33.77
CA ASP A 53 9.16 -4.66 -34.25
C ASP A 53 7.73 -4.27 -33.85
N TYR A 54 6.99 -3.61 -34.73
CA TYR A 54 5.57 -3.25 -34.51
C TYR A 54 4.58 -4.39 -34.80
N GLY A 55 5.02 -5.66 -34.79
CA GLY A 55 4.26 -6.77 -35.38
C GLY A 55 3.72 -7.85 -34.43
N GLU A 56 4.50 -8.35 -33.48
CA GLU A 56 4.09 -9.53 -32.68
C GLU A 56 4.57 -9.44 -31.23
N TRP A 57 3.61 -9.33 -30.32
CA TRP A 57 3.82 -9.50 -28.89
C TRP A 57 4.01 -10.99 -28.57
N SER A 58 5.22 -11.51 -28.71
CA SER A 58 5.51 -12.94 -28.51
C SER A 58 6.11 -13.24 -27.13
N LEU A 59 5.92 -14.50 -26.68
CA LEU A 59 6.57 -15.11 -25.51
C LEU A 59 8.12 -15.04 -25.54
N GLY A 60 8.73 -14.66 -26.67
CA GLY A 60 10.18 -14.49 -26.82
C GLY A 60 10.76 -13.42 -25.88
N TRP A 61 10.01 -12.35 -25.62
CA TRP A 61 10.48 -11.27 -24.76
C TRP A 61 10.78 -11.72 -23.33
N VAL A 62 10.13 -12.76 -22.80
CA VAL A 62 10.39 -13.25 -21.44
C VAL A 62 11.75 -13.95 -21.34
N VAL A 63 12.17 -14.61 -22.41
CA VAL A 63 13.48 -15.27 -22.52
C VAL A 63 14.57 -14.22 -22.74
N ASP A 64 14.30 -13.24 -23.62
CA ASP A 64 15.20 -12.12 -23.90
C ASP A 64 15.32 -11.14 -22.73
N PHE A 65 14.28 -10.98 -21.89
CA PHE A 65 14.25 -10.03 -20.78
C PHE A 65 15.37 -10.29 -19.76
N ARG A 66 15.65 -11.56 -19.45
CA ARG A 66 16.71 -11.91 -18.48
C ARG A 66 18.11 -11.69 -19.05
N GLU A 67 18.28 -11.83 -20.34
CA GLU A 67 19.55 -11.60 -21.04
C GLU A 67 19.79 -10.10 -21.23
N ALA A 68 18.81 -9.39 -21.79
CA ALA A 68 18.82 -7.93 -21.93
C ALA A 68 19.02 -7.23 -20.58
N ARG A 69 18.42 -7.74 -19.49
CA ARG A 69 18.66 -7.22 -18.14
C ARG A 69 20.11 -7.40 -17.69
N ARG A 70 20.72 -8.56 -17.96
CA ARG A 70 22.12 -8.84 -17.60
C ARG A 70 23.08 -7.93 -18.37
N GLU A 71 22.81 -7.71 -19.66
CA GLU A 71 23.59 -6.80 -20.51
C GLU A 71 23.44 -5.35 -20.08
N TRP A 72 22.21 -4.88 -19.87
CA TRP A 72 21.93 -3.51 -19.40
C TRP A 72 22.58 -3.20 -18.05
N VAL A 73 22.57 -4.17 -17.11
CA VAL A 73 23.24 -4.03 -15.81
C VAL A 73 24.77 -3.96 -15.98
N ARG A 74 25.34 -4.68 -16.95
CA ARG A 74 26.77 -4.64 -17.25
C ARG A 74 27.17 -3.29 -17.84
N ASP A 75 26.45 -2.82 -18.85
CA ASP A 75 26.70 -1.56 -19.55
C ASP A 75 26.67 -0.34 -18.60
N ARG A 76 25.65 -0.26 -17.73
CA ARG A 76 25.55 0.80 -16.70
C ARG A 76 26.61 0.71 -15.59
N LYS A 77 27.17 -0.48 -15.34
CA LYS A 77 28.27 -0.64 -14.36
C LYS A 77 29.57 -0.03 -14.88
N ASP A 78 29.79 -0.11 -16.19
CA ASP A 78 30.97 0.42 -16.86
C ASP A 78 30.84 1.93 -17.13
N SER A 79 29.62 2.48 -17.18
CA SER A 79 29.36 3.91 -17.44
C SER A 79 29.56 4.86 -16.24
N GLY A 80 29.97 4.36 -15.06
CA GLY A 80 30.24 5.17 -13.87
C GLY A 80 29.04 5.94 -13.28
N TYR A 81 27.81 5.66 -13.72
CA TYR A 81 26.60 6.35 -13.26
C TYR A 81 26.26 5.92 -11.82
N PRO A 82 25.83 6.84 -10.93
CA PRO A 82 25.38 6.48 -9.59
C PRO A 82 24.26 5.43 -9.68
N ARG A 83 24.27 4.44 -8.77
CA ARG A 83 23.16 3.52 -8.57
C ARG A 83 21.94 4.33 -8.14
N ALA A 84 21.17 4.86 -9.09
CA ALA A 84 19.91 5.52 -8.82
C ALA A 84 19.05 4.59 -7.96
N VAL A 85 18.38 5.18 -6.98
CA VAL A 85 17.51 4.52 -6.02
C VAL A 85 16.67 3.47 -6.75
N ARG A 86 16.83 2.20 -6.35
CA ARG A 86 16.09 1.09 -6.95
C ARG A 86 14.60 1.28 -6.66
N SER A 87 13.86 1.91 -7.56
CA SER A 87 12.39 1.87 -7.59
C SER A 87 11.96 0.47 -8.04
N ARG A 88 12.15 -0.51 -7.13
CA ARG A 88 11.62 -1.85 -7.29
C ARG A 88 10.15 -1.83 -6.93
N ILE A 89 9.32 -2.15 -7.90
CA ILE A 89 7.88 -2.25 -7.73
C ILE A 89 7.59 -3.68 -7.30
N GLY A 90 7.12 -3.88 -6.07
CA GLY A 90 6.70 -5.22 -5.64
C GLY A 90 5.65 -5.83 -6.59
N PRO A 91 5.39 -7.16 -6.53
CA PRO A 91 4.56 -7.94 -7.48
C PRO A 91 3.18 -7.39 -7.85
N PHE A 92 2.66 -6.40 -7.13
CA PHE A 92 1.35 -5.76 -7.35
C PHE A 92 1.37 -4.24 -7.18
N ALA A 93 2.55 -3.62 -7.13
CA ALA A 93 2.64 -2.18 -7.00
C ALA A 93 2.34 -1.50 -8.35
N VAL A 94 1.51 -0.46 -8.29
CA VAL A 94 1.18 0.36 -9.46
C VAL A 94 2.42 1.18 -9.80
N VAL A 95 2.76 1.28 -11.09
CA VAL A 95 3.84 2.17 -11.54
C VAL A 95 3.52 3.60 -11.07
N PRO A 96 4.37 4.21 -10.24
CA PRO A 96 4.12 5.56 -9.73
C PRO A 96 3.85 6.52 -10.88
N PRO A 97 2.92 7.48 -10.74
CA PRO A 97 2.63 8.45 -11.79
C PRO A 97 3.88 9.15 -12.31
N SER A 98 4.84 9.48 -11.44
CA SER A 98 6.11 10.12 -11.78
C SER A 98 7.05 9.26 -12.64
N GLU A 99 6.87 7.94 -12.65
CA GLU A 99 7.69 6.96 -13.39
C GLU A 99 7.04 6.54 -14.71
N ARG A 100 5.91 7.15 -15.10
CA ARG A 100 5.22 6.88 -16.36
C ARG A 100 5.82 7.67 -17.53
N PHE A 101 5.67 7.17 -18.74
CA PHE A 101 5.99 7.92 -19.97
C PHE A 101 5.11 9.17 -20.06
N ARG A 102 5.70 10.25 -20.57
CA ARG A 102 5.06 11.57 -20.73
C ARG A 102 4.99 11.93 -22.21
N SER A 103 3.92 12.60 -22.61
CA SER A 103 3.77 13.10 -23.97
C SER A 103 4.73 14.26 -24.25
N PRO A 104 5.18 14.43 -25.51
CA PRO A 104 5.96 15.61 -25.91
C PRO A 104 5.27 16.92 -25.56
N GLU A 105 3.94 16.96 -25.66
CA GLU A 105 3.09 18.09 -25.31
C GLU A 105 3.21 18.38 -23.81
N TYR A 106 2.98 17.38 -22.94
CA TYR A 106 3.13 17.53 -21.50
C TYR A 106 4.52 18.05 -21.13
N CYS A 107 5.58 17.42 -21.66
CA CYS A 107 6.96 17.84 -21.42
C CYS A 107 7.23 19.29 -21.86
N LYS A 108 6.58 19.75 -22.94
CA LYS A 108 6.67 21.16 -23.39
C LYS A 108 5.94 22.09 -22.42
N GLY A 109 4.76 21.72 -21.94
CA GLY A 109 4.00 22.49 -20.96
C GLY A 109 4.73 22.65 -19.64
N VAL A 110 5.19 21.54 -19.05
CA VAL A 110 6.01 21.56 -17.83
C VAL A 110 7.22 22.49 -17.98
N ARG A 111 7.93 22.39 -19.10
CA ARG A 111 9.10 23.23 -19.37
C ARG A 111 8.76 24.71 -19.39
N TYR A 112 7.69 25.12 -20.09
CA TYR A 112 7.29 26.52 -20.18
C TYR A 112 6.79 27.05 -18.84
N ARG A 113 6.02 26.24 -18.11
CA ARG A 113 5.56 26.59 -16.77
C ARG A 113 6.74 26.83 -15.83
N LEU A 114 7.69 25.90 -15.76
CA LEU A 114 8.89 26.03 -14.93
C LEU A 114 9.79 27.19 -15.37
N TYR A 115 9.84 27.54 -16.67
CA TYR A 115 10.55 28.74 -17.12
C TYR A 115 9.95 30.02 -16.57
N ASN A 116 8.63 30.08 -16.45
CA ASN A 116 7.92 31.24 -15.93
C ASN A 116 7.99 31.30 -14.39
N GLU A 117 7.92 30.16 -13.71
CA GLU A 117 7.96 30.06 -12.24
C GLU A 117 9.37 30.21 -11.66
N PHE A 118 10.43 29.78 -12.36
CA PHE A 118 11.82 29.91 -11.93
C PHE A 118 12.61 30.81 -12.90
N PRO A 119 12.35 32.13 -12.92
CA PRO A 119 13.03 33.06 -13.80
C PRO A 119 14.53 33.22 -13.50
N ASP A 120 14.97 32.88 -12.29
CA ASP A 120 16.36 33.02 -11.85
C ASP A 120 17.22 31.81 -12.26
N HIS A 121 16.61 30.63 -12.45
CA HIS A 121 17.31 29.41 -12.84
C HIS A 121 17.55 29.34 -14.34
N TRP A 122 18.73 28.92 -14.78
CA TRP A 122 19.04 28.82 -16.21
C TRP A 122 18.17 27.77 -16.91
N LYS A 123 17.81 27.99 -18.18
CA LYS A 123 17.00 27.05 -18.96
C LYS A 123 17.65 25.66 -19.07
N SER A 124 18.97 25.60 -19.09
CA SER A 124 19.74 24.36 -19.06
C SER A 124 19.58 23.62 -17.74
N THR A 125 19.68 24.31 -16.60
CA THR A 125 19.42 23.76 -15.27
C THR A 125 18.01 23.19 -15.16
N ILE A 126 17.00 23.94 -15.60
CA ILE A 126 15.60 23.48 -15.60
C ILE A 126 15.44 22.23 -16.47
N LYS A 127 16.01 22.20 -17.69
CA LYS A 127 15.97 21.01 -18.55
C LYS A 127 16.69 19.80 -17.93
N ALA A 128 17.80 20.02 -17.24
CA ALA A 128 18.54 18.95 -16.56
C ALA A 128 17.72 18.35 -15.40
N VAL A 129 17.10 19.21 -14.58
CA VAL A 129 16.18 18.76 -13.51
C VAL A 129 15.00 18.00 -14.10
N MET A 130 14.37 18.51 -15.16
CA MET A 130 13.30 17.79 -15.85
C MET A 130 13.76 16.43 -16.39
N ALA A 131 14.98 16.31 -16.92
CA ALA A 131 15.50 15.03 -17.38
C ALA A 131 15.68 14.05 -16.22
N GLU A 132 16.14 14.54 -15.06
CA GLU A 132 16.34 13.72 -13.87
C GLU A 132 15.03 13.27 -13.22
N THR A 133 13.99 14.11 -13.22
CA THR A 133 12.69 13.79 -12.61
C THR A 133 11.66 13.25 -13.60
N ASN A 134 12.10 12.71 -14.75
CA ASN A 134 11.22 12.19 -15.80
C ASN A 134 10.12 13.21 -16.26
N SER A 135 10.49 14.49 -16.28
CA SER A 135 9.64 15.64 -16.60
C SER A 135 8.38 15.77 -15.73
N ASP A 136 8.31 15.08 -14.59
CA ASP A 136 7.25 15.26 -13.61
C ASP A 136 7.27 16.69 -13.06
N TYR A 137 6.16 17.41 -13.22
CA TYR A 137 6.08 18.82 -12.84
C TYR A 137 6.34 19.04 -11.34
N VAL A 138 5.71 18.25 -10.47
CA VAL A 138 5.75 18.43 -9.02
C VAL A 138 7.17 18.14 -8.50
N LEU A 139 7.77 17.04 -8.95
CA LEU A 139 9.14 16.68 -8.56
C LEU A 139 10.17 17.66 -9.13
N SER A 140 10.02 18.08 -10.39
CA SER A 140 10.88 19.11 -10.98
C SER A 140 10.81 20.43 -10.21
N TYR A 141 9.59 20.85 -9.84
CA TYR A 141 9.35 22.08 -9.09
C TYR A 141 10.04 22.03 -7.71
N GLN A 142 9.81 20.96 -6.93
CA GLN A 142 10.43 20.77 -5.61
C GLN A 142 11.96 20.79 -5.69
N LYS A 143 12.53 20.09 -6.67
CA LYS A 143 13.97 20.04 -6.86
C LYS A 143 14.57 21.38 -7.28
N LEU A 144 13.83 22.19 -8.04
CA LEU A 144 14.26 23.54 -8.40
C LEU A 144 14.17 24.52 -7.20
N GLU A 145 13.22 24.34 -6.27
CA GLU A 145 13.16 25.10 -5.02
C GLU A 145 14.38 24.83 -4.12
N GLU A 146 14.84 23.57 -4.06
CA GLU A 146 16.02 23.18 -3.27
C GLU A 146 17.34 23.68 -3.86
N ILE A 147 17.39 23.90 -5.19
CA ILE A 147 18.58 24.39 -5.86
C ILE A 147 18.66 25.91 -5.65
N PRO A 148 19.64 26.42 -4.88
CA PRO A 148 19.83 27.86 -4.78
C PRO A 148 20.16 28.41 -6.17
N PRO A 149 19.66 29.60 -6.54
CA PRO A 149 20.02 30.23 -7.80
C PRO A 149 21.53 30.53 -7.81
N ASN A 150 22.31 29.61 -8.36
CA ASN A 150 23.77 29.60 -8.55
C ASN A 150 24.57 30.71 -7.83
N SER A 151 25.15 30.35 -6.68
CA SER A 151 25.92 31.23 -5.78
C SER A 151 27.21 31.84 -6.37
N TRP A 152 27.77 31.32 -7.48
CA TRP A 152 29.08 31.81 -7.98
C TRP A 152 29.01 32.90 -9.07
N TRP A 153 27.94 32.95 -9.89
CA TRP A 153 27.72 34.05 -10.86
C TRP A 153 26.80 35.15 -10.33
N ALA A 154 26.06 34.90 -9.24
CA ALA A 154 25.19 35.88 -8.58
C ALA A 154 25.99 37.09 -8.06
N SER A 155 27.25 36.91 -7.68
CA SER A 155 28.14 38.00 -7.26
C SER A 155 28.45 38.99 -8.37
N LEU A 156 28.53 38.53 -9.64
CA LEU A 156 28.91 39.33 -10.82
C LEU A 156 27.72 40.02 -11.51
N PHE A 157 26.48 39.54 -11.31
CA PHE A 157 25.28 40.08 -11.96
C PHE A 157 24.18 40.53 -10.98
N ARG A 158 24.59 40.94 -9.76
CA ARG A 158 23.72 41.39 -8.66
C ARG A 158 22.78 42.56 -9.01
N PHE A 159 22.99 43.25 -10.13
CA PHE A 159 22.26 44.44 -10.53
C PHE A 159 21.22 44.24 -11.66
N ALA A 160 21.08 43.03 -12.21
CA ALA A 160 20.06 42.75 -13.21
C ALA A 160 19.06 41.70 -12.67
N LYS A 161 17.91 42.15 -12.14
CA LYS A 161 16.74 41.26 -12.04
C LYS A 161 16.48 40.72 -13.44
N ARG A 162 16.63 39.42 -13.64
CA ARG A 162 16.43 38.81 -14.95
C ARG A 162 14.98 39.10 -15.37
N ALA A 163 14.79 39.71 -16.53
CA ALA A 163 13.46 40.10 -17.01
C ALA A 163 12.48 38.93 -16.92
N LYS A 164 11.24 39.21 -16.50
CA LYS A 164 10.16 38.23 -16.38
C LYS A 164 10.08 37.48 -17.71
N ARG A 165 10.25 36.15 -17.68
CA ARG A 165 10.30 35.34 -18.90
C ARG A 165 8.88 35.24 -19.46
N ASN A 166 8.72 35.59 -20.74
CA ASN A 166 7.43 35.53 -21.44
C ASN A 166 7.28 34.21 -22.22
N SER A 167 7.52 33.06 -21.59
CA SER A 167 7.16 31.80 -22.26
C SER A 167 5.62 31.71 -22.30
N PRO A 168 5.01 31.13 -23.35
CA PRO A 168 3.57 30.97 -23.41
C PRO A 168 3.05 30.25 -22.16
N GLU A 169 2.00 30.79 -21.54
CA GLU A 169 1.36 30.12 -20.41
C GLU A 169 0.83 28.77 -20.87
N THR A 170 1.01 27.74 -20.04
CA THR A 170 0.63 26.38 -20.42
C THR A 170 -0.87 26.21 -20.32
N THR A 171 -1.51 25.85 -21.42
CA THR A 171 -2.95 25.51 -21.49
C THR A 171 -3.20 24.00 -21.46
N ILE A 172 -2.15 23.20 -21.25
CA ILE A 172 -2.22 21.73 -21.30
C ILE A 172 -2.95 21.22 -20.05
N PRO A 173 -4.12 20.56 -20.19
CA PRO A 173 -4.95 20.17 -19.04
C PRO A 173 -4.22 19.29 -18.03
N GLU A 174 -3.43 18.31 -18.47
CA GLU A 174 -2.67 17.42 -17.60
C GLU A 174 -1.68 18.18 -16.70
N VAL A 175 -0.95 19.15 -17.25
CA VAL A 175 -0.02 19.99 -16.47
C VAL A 175 -0.78 20.86 -15.48
N LEU A 176 -1.95 21.38 -15.86
CA LEU A 176 -2.79 22.18 -14.97
C LEU A 176 -3.34 21.37 -13.80
N VAL A 177 -3.63 20.07 -13.99
CA VAL A 177 -4.00 19.16 -12.89
C VAL A 177 -2.86 19.02 -11.89
N ASP A 178 -1.62 18.83 -12.38
CA ASP A 178 -0.43 18.72 -11.51
C ASP A 178 -0.15 20.04 -10.77
N VAL A 179 -0.31 21.19 -11.45
CA VAL A 179 -0.24 22.52 -10.84
C VAL A 179 -1.29 22.67 -9.73
N ALA A 180 -2.54 22.31 -10.01
CA ALA A 180 -3.62 22.39 -9.02
C ALA A 180 -3.40 21.44 -7.84
N ALA A 181 -2.78 20.27 -8.06
CA ALA A 181 -2.39 19.35 -7.00
C ALA A 181 -1.29 19.95 -6.11
N ARG A 182 -0.24 20.52 -6.69
CA ARG A 182 0.80 21.27 -5.95
C ARG A 182 0.18 22.42 -5.15
N ASP A 183 -0.64 23.25 -5.79
CA ASP A 183 -1.23 24.43 -5.17
C ASP A 183 -2.15 24.07 -4.00
N ARG A 184 -2.82 22.91 -4.06
CA ARG A 184 -3.56 22.38 -2.89
C ARG A 184 -2.61 22.12 -1.73
N VAL A 185 -1.51 21.39 -1.95
CA VAL A 185 -0.52 21.12 -0.90
C VAL A 185 0.06 22.39 -0.30
N LEU A 186 0.38 23.40 -1.14
CA LEU A 186 0.88 24.69 -0.66
C LEU A 186 -0.18 25.46 0.14
N ARG A 187 -1.43 25.48 -0.32
CA ARG A 187 -2.55 26.08 0.43
C ARG A 187 -2.78 25.36 1.76
N ASP A 188 -2.78 24.04 1.78
CA ASP A 188 -2.99 23.28 3.00
C ASP A 188 -1.89 23.57 4.05
N ARG A 189 -0.63 23.70 3.60
CA ARG A 189 0.48 24.14 4.46
C ARG A 189 0.33 25.57 4.95
N ALA A 190 -0.06 26.49 4.07
CA ALA A 190 -0.31 27.89 4.44
C ALA A 190 -1.45 27.98 5.47
N CYS A 191 -2.59 27.33 5.22
CA CYS A 191 -3.70 27.26 6.16
C CYS A 191 -3.32 26.62 7.49
N ALA A 192 -2.40 25.65 7.51
CA ALA A 192 -1.88 25.09 8.76
C ALA A 192 -1.06 26.12 9.55
N GLY A 193 -0.16 26.85 8.89
CA GLY A 193 0.61 27.94 9.51
C GLY A 193 -0.29 29.09 9.98
N ASP A 194 -1.28 29.48 9.18
CA ASP A 194 -2.25 30.53 9.55
C ASP A 194 -3.04 30.14 10.80
N ARG A 195 -3.38 28.84 10.97
CA ARG A 195 -4.05 28.34 12.19
C ARG A 195 -3.16 28.40 13.42
N GLU A 196 -1.86 28.13 13.28
CA GLU A 196 -0.91 28.23 14.40
C GLU A 196 -0.78 29.69 14.86
N ILE A 197 -0.61 30.62 13.93
CA ILE A 197 -0.54 32.06 14.22
C ILE A 197 -1.87 32.54 14.84
N ALA A 198 -3.02 32.11 14.31
CA ALA A 198 -4.31 32.45 14.87
C ALA A 198 -4.49 31.94 16.31
N ALA A 199 -3.99 30.74 16.62
CA ALA A 199 -4.02 30.20 17.97
C ALA A 199 -3.13 31.00 18.93
N GLU A 200 -1.93 31.41 18.49
CA GLU A 200 -1.02 32.25 19.30
C GLU A 200 -1.62 33.62 19.59
N ILE A 201 -2.23 34.27 18.59
CA ILE A 201 -2.91 35.56 18.77
C ILE A 201 -4.08 35.40 19.74
N ASN A 202 -4.90 34.37 19.56
CA ASN A 202 -6.03 34.08 20.43
C ASN A 202 -5.59 33.90 21.89
N ASP A 203 -4.59 33.03 22.14
CA ASP A 203 -4.07 32.83 23.49
C ASP A 203 -3.52 34.12 24.11
N ALA A 204 -2.83 34.96 23.33
CA ALA A 204 -2.31 36.25 23.79
C ALA A 204 -3.42 37.25 24.15
N GLU A 205 -4.52 37.30 23.38
CA GLU A 205 -5.67 38.16 23.65
C GLU A 205 -6.39 37.75 24.94
N TYR A 206 -6.69 36.46 25.12
CA TYR A 206 -7.29 35.95 26.36
C TYR A 206 -6.38 36.20 27.57
N ALA A 207 -5.06 36.04 27.41
CA ALA A 207 -4.09 36.31 28.47
C ALA A 207 -4.07 37.79 28.86
N ALA A 208 -4.14 38.70 27.88
CA ALA A 208 -4.16 40.13 28.14
C ALA A 208 -5.44 40.58 28.87
N LEU A 209 -6.57 39.92 28.60
CA LEU A 209 -7.85 40.19 29.27
C LEU A 209 -8.00 39.46 30.61
N GLY A 210 -7.12 38.50 30.92
CA GLY A 210 -7.25 37.67 32.12
C GLY A 210 -8.44 36.71 32.06
N GLU A 211 -8.88 36.34 30.85
CA GLU A 211 -10.06 35.50 30.59
C GLU A 211 -9.69 34.05 30.25
N LEU A 212 -8.42 33.66 30.42
CA LEU A 212 -7.99 32.27 30.24
C LEU A 212 -8.75 31.35 31.20
N ILE A 213 -9.06 30.15 30.73
CA ILE A 213 -9.84 29.17 31.46
C ILE A 213 -8.94 28.00 31.87
N THR A 214 -9.01 27.64 33.14
CA THR A 214 -8.20 26.56 33.70
C THR A 214 -8.71 25.18 33.27
N CYS A 215 -7.81 24.36 32.74
CA CYS A 215 -8.08 22.97 32.42
C CYS A 215 -8.31 22.12 33.69
N GLY A 216 -9.42 21.38 33.76
CA GLY A 216 -9.73 20.49 34.89
C GLY A 216 -8.84 19.25 35.03
N CYS A 217 -7.90 19.03 34.10
CA CYS A 217 -6.95 17.91 34.14
C CYS A 217 -5.54 18.38 34.52
N CYS A 218 -4.92 19.26 33.73
CA CYS A 218 -3.55 19.72 33.97
C CYS A 218 -3.43 21.02 34.78
N PHE A 219 -4.54 21.71 35.06
CA PHE A 219 -4.56 23.03 35.69
C PHE A 219 -3.76 24.11 34.93
N GLY A 220 -3.52 23.90 33.65
CA GLY A 220 -3.00 24.94 32.75
C GLY A 220 -4.14 25.81 32.24
N ASP A 221 -3.89 27.11 32.14
CA ASP A 221 -4.82 28.11 31.63
C ASP A 221 -4.68 28.22 30.11
N VAL A 222 -5.80 28.12 29.39
CA VAL A 222 -5.85 28.16 27.93
C VAL A 222 -7.06 28.95 27.45
N ALA A 223 -7.05 29.43 26.20
CA ALA A 223 -8.23 30.03 25.60
C ALA A 223 -9.38 29.02 25.44
N PHE A 224 -10.61 29.53 25.35
CA PHE A 224 -11.82 28.71 25.27
C PHE A 224 -11.80 27.74 24.08
N GLU A 225 -11.31 28.17 22.93
CA GLU A 225 -11.23 27.40 21.68
C GLU A 225 -10.30 26.17 21.81
N ALA A 226 -9.34 26.24 22.74
CA ALA A 226 -8.39 25.17 23.05
C ALA A 226 -8.91 24.21 24.14
N LEU A 227 -10.15 24.36 24.59
CA LEU A 227 -10.82 23.45 25.52
C LEU A 227 -11.72 22.45 24.80
N ALA A 228 -12.01 21.37 25.50
CA ALA A 228 -12.97 20.35 25.16
C ALA A 228 -13.82 20.02 26.38
N ALA A 229 -15.12 19.77 26.17
CA ALA A 229 -16.06 19.56 27.26
C ALA A 229 -16.63 18.13 27.31
N CYS A 230 -16.85 17.59 28.50
CA CYS A 230 -17.70 16.41 28.68
C CYS A 230 -19.19 16.79 28.58
N GLU A 231 -20.06 15.79 28.52
CA GLU A 231 -21.52 16.01 28.43
C GLU A 231 -22.12 16.74 29.66
N ASP A 232 -21.46 16.65 30.82
CA ASP A 232 -21.84 17.38 32.05
C ASP A 232 -21.19 18.78 32.16
N GLY A 233 -20.37 19.19 31.19
CA GLY A 233 -19.78 20.53 31.14
C GLY A 233 -18.42 20.71 31.81
N HIS A 234 -17.76 19.65 32.30
CA HIS A 234 -16.36 19.75 32.72
C HIS A 234 -15.45 20.01 31.51
N VAL A 235 -14.52 20.95 31.65
CA VAL A 235 -13.64 21.41 30.56
C VAL A 235 -12.19 20.96 30.75
N PHE A 236 -11.56 20.57 29.63
CA PHE A 236 -10.19 20.07 29.58
C PHE A 236 -9.49 20.61 28.34
N CYS A 237 -8.22 20.95 28.42
CA CYS A 237 -7.49 21.37 27.23
C CYS A 237 -7.38 20.22 26.21
N VAL A 238 -7.38 20.58 24.93
CA VAL A 238 -7.26 19.66 23.78
C VAL A 238 -6.05 18.73 23.92
N SER A 239 -4.94 19.22 24.46
CA SER A 239 -3.72 18.43 24.68
C SER A 239 -3.92 17.32 25.72
N CYS A 240 -4.64 17.58 26.81
CA CYS A 240 -4.97 16.56 27.82
C CYS A 240 -5.86 15.47 27.21
N VAL A 241 -6.92 15.85 26.49
CA VAL A 241 -7.82 14.89 25.85
C VAL A 241 -7.05 14.01 24.84
N ARG A 242 -6.23 14.63 23.97
CA ARG A 242 -5.38 13.87 23.02
C ARG A 242 -4.46 12.88 23.72
N THR A 243 -3.85 13.28 24.82
CA THR A 243 -2.93 12.43 25.58
C THR A 243 -3.67 11.25 26.21
N ILE A 244 -4.81 11.49 26.85
CA ILE A 244 -5.66 10.45 27.46
C ILE A 244 -6.10 9.43 26.41
N VAL A 245 -6.56 9.89 25.25
CA VAL A 245 -6.99 8.99 24.16
C VAL A 245 -5.80 8.22 23.60
N ARG A 246 -4.67 8.89 23.33
CA ARG A 246 -3.46 8.24 22.80
C ARG A 246 -2.94 7.16 23.75
N GLU A 247 -2.82 7.47 25.04
CA GLU A 247 -2.37 6.51 26.06
C GLU A 247 -3.39 5.40 26.31
N GLY A 248 -4.68 5.70 26.21
CA GLY A 248 -5.76 4.73 26.32
C GLY A 248 -5.85 3.76 25.14
N LEU A 249 -5.46 4.18 23.93
CA LEU A 249 -5.46 3.37 22.71
C LEU A 249 -4.15 2.60 22.51
N PHE A 250 -3.01 3.27 22.65
CA PHE A 250 -1.70 2.70 22.30
C PHE A 250 -0.84 2.35 23.51
N GLY A 251 -1.08 3.01 24.65
CA GLY A 251 -0.42 2.71 25.90
C GLY A 251 -1.03 1.50 26.59
N ALA A 252 -0.79 1.41 27.89
CA ALA A 252 -1.36 0.33 28.69
C ALA A 252 -2.87 0.55 28.98
N GLY A 253 -3.45 1.72 28.70
CA GLY A 253 -4.81 2.09 29.11
C GLY A 253 -5.95 1.23 28.54
N ALA A 254 -7.17 1.51 29.01
CA ALA A 254 -8.35 0.65 28.83
C ALA A 254 -9.36 1.15 27.79
N LEU A 255 -9.00 2.08 26.88
CA LEU A 255 -9.96 2.68 25.93
C LEU A 255 -10.17 1.86 24.66
N ARG A 256 -9.37 0.82 24.41
CA ARG A 256 -9.57 -0.06 23.26
C ARG A 256 -10.94 -0.74 23.34
N GLY A 257 -11.78 -0.51 22.35
CA GLY A 257 -13.13 -1.09 22.30
C GLY A 257 -14.16 -0.36 23.15
N CYS A 258 -13.80 0.75 23.79
CA CYS A 258 -14.73 1.60 24.54
C CYS A 258 -15.39 2.60 23.61
N SER A 259 -16.71 2.50 23.48
CA SER A 259 -17.55 3.40 22.66
C SER A 259 -17.67 4.82 23.22
N SER A 260 -17.18 5.05 24.44
CA SER A 260 -17.13 6.36 25.09
C SER A 260 -15.77 6.54 25.77
N VAL A 261 -15.26 7.77 25.74
CA VAL A 261 -14.08 8.17 26.51
C VAL A 261 -14.61 8.80 27.81
N PRO A 262 -14.32 8.23 28.99
CA PRO A 262 -14.85 8.74 30.25
C PRO A 262 -14.35 10.15 30.53
N CYS A 263 -15.15 10.94 31.26
CA CYS A 263 -14.77 12.27 31.71
C CYS A 263 -13.42 12.22 32.46
N PRO A 264 -12.43 13.05 32.08
CA PRO A 264 -11.15 13.15 32.79
C PRO A 264 -11.21 13.81 34.18
N SER A 265 -12.38 14.28 34.62
CA SER A 265 -12.53 15.01 35.89
C SER A 265 -12.12 14.14 37.08
N GLN A 266 -11.65 14.79 38.15
CA GLN A 266 -11.41 14.15 39.44
C GLN A 266 -12.69 14.04 40.28
N THR A 267 -13.76 14.69 39.86
CA THR A 267 -15.09 14.57 40.45
C THR A 267 -15.74 13.26 40.03
N ASP A 268 -16.73 12.81 40.79
CA ASP A 268 -17.55 11.65 40.43
C ASP A 268 -18.47 12.06 39.26
N CYS A 269 -18.01 11.83 38.03
CA CYS A 269 -18.70 12.20 36.80
C CYS A 269 -18.77 10.97 35.89
N ASP A 270 -19.99 10.46 35.71
CA ASP A 270 -20.27 9.29 34.87
C ASP A 270 -20.39 9.64 33.38
N ALA A 271 -20.40 10.93 33.04
CA ALA A 271 -20.44 11.38 31.65
C ALA A 271 -19.14 11.06 30.88
N GLY A 272 -19.27 11.04 29.57
CA GLY A 272 -18.15 10.88 28.64
C GLY A 272 -17.88 12.14 27.82
N LEU A 273 -16.79 12.09 27.06
CA LEU A 273 -16.57 12.99 25.94
C LEU A 273 -17.39 12.47 24.75
N ALA A 274 -18.28 13.33 24.24
CA ALA A 274 -19.13 12.98 23.11
C ALA A 274 -18.29 12.70 21.84
N ARG A 275 -18.78 11.81 20.96
CA ARG A 275 -18.09 11.47 19.70
C ARG A 275 -17.75 12.69 18.84
N ARG A 276 -18.65 13.67 18.76
CA ARG A 276 -18.44 14.92 18.02
C ARG A 276 -17.24 15.71 18.57
N GLU A 277 -17.04 15.64 19.87
CA GLU A 277 -15.95 16.33 20.54
C GLU A 277 -14.62 15.62 20.28
N LEU A 278 -14.63 14.29 20.32
CA LEU A 278 -13.46 13.49 19.93
C LEU A 278 -13.09 13.72 18.46
N GLU A 279 -14.06 13.84 17.55
CA GLU A 279 -13.81 14.13 16.13
C GLU A 279 -13.16 15.50 15.91
N ARG A 280 -13.58 16.52 16.67
CA ARG A 280 -13.03 17.87 16.62
C ARG A 280 -11.60 17.93 17.19
N VAL A 281 -11.37 17.23 18.30
CA VAL A 281 -10.17 17.37 19.12
C VAL A 281 -9.05 16.45 18.66
N LEU A 282 -9.35 15.22 18.25
CA LEU A 282 -8.35 14.23 17.89
C LEU A 282 -7.83 14.42 16.46
N GLU A 283 -6.58 14.04 16.22
CA GLU A 283 -6.05 13.95 14.86
C GLU A 283 -6.82 12.90 14.04
N PRO A 284 -7.00 13.10 12.72
CA PRO A 284 -7.82 12.21 11.88
C PRO A 284 -7.45 10.73 11.99
N ASP A 285 -6.15 10.43 12.03
CA ASP A 285 -5.66 9.05 12.18
C ASP A 285 -5.96 8.47 13.56
N MET A 286 -5.83 9.27 14.63
CA MET A 286 -6.13 8.83 15.99
C MET A 286 -7.64 8.60 16.18
N PHE A 287 -8.48 9.48 15.65
CA PHE A 287 -9.93 9.31 15.67
C PHE A 287 -10.36 8.05 14.91
N ARG A 288 -9.80 7.83 13.71
CA ARG A 288 -10.02 6.62 12.93
C ARG A 288 -9.62 5.36 13.70
N LEU A 289 -8.45 5.36 14.34
CA LEU A 289 -7.97 4.20 15.13
C LEU A 289 -8.85 3.93 16.35
N TRP A 290 -9.37 4.98 17.01
CA TRP A 290 -10.38 4.82 18.06
C TRP A 290 -11.64 4.16 17.52
N GLN A 291 -12.21 4.69 16.43
CA GLN A 291 -13.41 4.13 15.79
C GLN A 291 -13.22 2.67 15.36
N GLU A 292 -12.07 2.34 14.78
CA GLU A 292 -11.72 0.96 14.41
C GLU A 292 -11.71 0.07 15.66
N SER A 293 -11.12 0.52 16.77
CA SER A 293 -11.11 -0.25 18.01
C SER A 293 -12.51 -0.51 18.57
N VAL A 294 -13.40 0.49 18.51
CA VAL A 294 -14.80 0.38 18.92
C VAL A 294 -15.54 -0.62 18.04
N ALA A 295 -15.43 -0.47 16.72
CA ALA A 295 -16.06 -1.35 15.75
C ALA A 295 -15.58 -2.80 15.92
N GLU A 296 -14.29 -3.03 16.16
CA GLU A 296 -13.76 -4.36 16.41
C GLU A 296 -14.39 -5.04 17.63
N GLU A 297 -14.60 -4.28 18.71
CA GLU A 297 -15.18 -4.81 19.94
C GLU A 297 -16.70 -5.04 19.79
N GLU A 298 -17.39 -4.17 19.08
CA GLU A 298 -18.81 -4.35 18.74
C GLU A 298 -19.03 -5.59 17.87
N ILE A 299 -18.18 -5.82 16.86
CA ILE A 299 -18.24 -7.03 16.02
C ILE A 299 -18.03 -8.29 16.86
N LYS A 300 -17.06 -8.28 17.79
CA LYS A 300 -16.83 -9.39 18.72
C LYS A 300 -18.04 -9.63 19.62
N ARG A 301 -18.60 -8.56 20.21
CA ARG A 301 -19.76 -8.63 21.10
C ARG A 301 -21.01 -9.15 20.38
N ALA A 302 -21.19 -8.79 19.12
CA ALA A 302 -22.26 -9.30 18.26
C ALA A 302 -22.05 -10.77 17.84
N GLY A 303 -20.90 -11.37 18.14
CA GLY A 303 -20.58 -12.76 17.75
C GLY A 303 -20.43 -12.95 16.24
N LEU A 304 -20.19 -11.87 15.48
CA LEU A 304 -20.12 -11.93 14.03
C LEU A 304 -18.76 -12.50 13.58
N ILE A 305 -18.83 -13.53 12.73
CA ILE A 305 -17.64 -14.10 12.10
C ILE A 305 -17.29 -13.27 10.87
N VAL A 306 -16.40 -12.30 11.06
CA VAL A 306 -15.90 -11.46 9.96
C VAL A 306 -14.49 -11.87 9.53
N VAL A 307 -14.20 -11.70 8.25
CA VAL A 307 -12.84 -11.81 7.72
C VAL A 307 -12.26 -10.40 7.61
N LYS A 308 -11.15 -10.15 8.31
CA LYS A 308 -10.42 -8.88 8.27
C LYS A 308 -9.37 -8.88 7.16
N CYS A 309 -9.27 -7.78 6.43
CA CYS A 309 -8.16 -7.52 5.54
C CYS A 309 -6.91 -7.14 6.37
N PRO A 310 -5.72 -7.70 6.09
CA PRO A 310 -4.49 -7.33 6.79
C PRO A 310 -3.86 -6.03 6.28
N PHE A 311 -4.38 -5.44 5.20
CA PHE A 311 -3.79 -4.26 4.54
C PHE A 311 -4.63 -3.00 4.67
N CYS A 312 -5.87 -3.10 5.15
CA CYS A 312 -6.77 -1.98 5.31
C CYS A 312 -7.85 -2.32 6.34
N PRO A 313 -8.61 -1.33 6.84
CA PRO A 313 -9.65 -1.53 7.86
C PRO A 313 -10.89 -2.35 7.43
N TYR A 314 -10.89 -2.91 6.22
CA TYR A 314 -12.01 -3.68 5.70
C TYR A 314 -12.26 -4.95 6.52
N ALA A 315 -13.49 -5.09 7.02
CA ALA A 315 -14.04 -6.32 7.57
C ALA A 315 -15.32 -6.69 6.81
N GLY A 316 -15.42 -7.93 6.35
CA GLY A 316 -16.57 -8.41 5.59
C GLY A 316 -17.08 -9.76 6.11
N PRO A 317 -18.31 -10.18 5.73
CA PRO A 317 -18.86 -11.47 6.12
C PRO A 317 -17.98 -12.61 5.61
N ALA A 318 -17.82 -13.66 6.41
CA ALA A 318 -17.03 -14.83 6.04
C ALA A 318 -17.57 -15.54 4.78
N ASP A 319 -18.86 -15.39 4.48
CA ASP A 319 -19.65 -16.28 3.62
C ASP A 319 -19.38 -16.15 2.11
N ILE A 320 -18.38 -15.39 1.70
CA ILE A 320 -17.98 -15.19 0.30
C ILE A 320 -17.05 -16.33 -0.18
N TRP A 321 -17.07 -17.48 0.49
CA TRP A 321 -16.18 -18.61 0.20
C TRP A 321 -16.53 -19.42 -1.07
N SER A 322 -17.22 -18.85 -2.06
CA SER A 322 -17.38 -19.50 -3.36
C SER A 322 -17.14 -18.54 -4.51
N GLN A 323 -15.99 -18.68 -5.18
CA GLN A 323 -15.93 -18.42 -6.61
C GLN A 323 -15.26 -19.58 -7.32
N ARG A 324 -16.14 -20.37 -7.94
CA ARG A 324 -16.01 -20.98 -9.26
C ARG A 324 -14.66 -21.67 -9.49
N THR A 325 -14.58 -22.92 -9.05
CA THR A 325 -13.69 -23.87 -9.73
C THR A 325 -14.10 -23.91 -11.20
N ARG A 326 -13.36 -23.22 -12.08
CA ARG A 326 -13.28 -23.71 -13.45
C ARG A 326 -12.64 -25.08 -13.31
N HIS A 327 -13.46 -26.12 -13.40
CA HIS A 327 -12.95 -27.46 -13.64
C HIS A 327 -12.04 -27.34 -14.85
N VAL A 328 -10.72 -27.39 -14.65
CA VAL A 328 -9.79 -27.61 -15.74
C VAL A 328 -10.07 -29.03 -16.18
N THR A 329 -10.99 -29.18 -17.13
CA THR A 329 -11.14 -30.39 -17.93
C THR A 329 -9.87 -30.50 -18.75
N LEU A 330 -8.86 -31.18 -18.19
CA LEU A 330 -7.77 -31.69 -18.99
C LEU A 330 -8.38 -32.54 -20.10
N PRO A 331 -8.03 -32.30 -21.38
CA PRO A 331 -8.54 -33.11 -22.47
C PRO A 331 -8.24 -34.57 -22.17
N SER A 332 -9.28 -35.40 -22.22
CA SER A 332 -9.09 -36.85 -22.23
C SER A 332 -8.11 -37.21 -23.34
N PRO A 333 -7.18 -38.18 -23.12
CA PRO A 333 -6.35 -38.65 -24.21
C PRO A 333 -7.27 -39.07 -25.37
N PRO A 334 -6.91 -38.81 -26.63
CA PRO A 334 -7.73 -39.25 -27.76
C PRO A 334 -7.88 -40.76 -27.62
N VAL A 335 -9.14 -41.20 -27.44
CA VAL A 335 -9.47 -42.61 -27.58
C VAL A 335 -9.22 -42.90 -29.05
N THR A 336 -8.07 -43.49 -29.36
CA THR A 336 -7.78 -44.02 -30.68
C THR A 336 -8.84 -45.07 -30.95
N LYS A 337 -9.86 -44.70 -31.73
CA LYS A 337 -10.80 -45.66 -32.26
C LYS A 337 -9.98 -46.57 -33.16
N SER A 338 -9.66 -47.76 -32.64
CA SER A 338 -9.21 -48.89 -33.44
C SER A 338 -10.15 -49.00 -34.66
N PRO A 339 -9.62 -49.01 -35.90
CA PRO A 339 -10.46 -49.22 -37.06
C PRO A 339 -10.93 -50.68 -37.03
N SER A 340 -12.15 -50.89 -36.54
CA SER A 340 -12.88 -52.13 -36.71
C SER A 340 -13.25 -52.32 -38.18
N SER A 341 -12.31 -52.83 -38.98
CA SER A 341 -12.63 -53.43 -40.28
C SER A 341 -12.94 -54.92 -40.06
N PRO A 342 -14.12 -55.44 -40.46
CA PRO A 342 -14.55 -56.80 -40.14
C PRO A 342 -14.07 -57.83 -41.17
N LEU A 343 -12.82 -57.74 -41.65
CA LEU A 343 -12.29 -58.64 -42.70
C LEU A 343 -10.92 -59.24 -42.40
N PHE A 344 -10.67 -59.58 -41.13
CA PHE A 344 -9.56 -60.50 -40.80
C PHE A 344 -9.96 -61.49 -39.69
N GLY A 345 -11.22 -61.92 -39.74
CA GLY A 345 -11.74 -63.01 -38.93
C GLY A 345 -11.75 -64.29 -39.74
N MET A 346 -10.58 -64.85 -40.03
CA MET A 346 -10.35 -66.27 -40.36
C MET A 346 -8.88 -66.43 -40.74
N GLN A 347 -8.26 -67.53 -40.29
CA GLN A 347 -6.84 -67.90 -40.41
C GLN A 347 -5.93 -67.37 -39.29
N LEU A 348 -6.14 -67.84 -38.06
CA LEU A 348 -5.15 -68.65 -37.34
C LEU A 348 -5.73 -69.16 -36.01
N SER A 349 -6.69 -70.08 -36.11
CA SER A 349 -7.04 -70.96 -35.01
C SER A 349 -5.97 -72.04 -34.90
N SER A 350 -4.87 -71.77 -34.20
CA SER A 350 -4.00 -72.77 -33.56
C SER A 350 -2.85 -72.06 -32.83
N LEU A 351 -2.73 -72.32 -31.52
CA LEU A 351 -1.59 -72.01 -30.63
C LEU A 351 -1.51 -70.58 -30.08
N LEU A 352 -2.17 -70.31 -28.95
CA LEU A 352 -1.48 -70.16 -27.65
C LEU A 352 -2.48 -69.88 -26.53
N THR A 353 -2.60 -70.86 -25.65
CA THR A 353 -3.16 -70.77 -24.31
C THR A 353 -2.29 -69.87 -23.42
N MET A 354 -2.38 -68.55 -23.54
CA MET A 354 -1.91 -67.62 -22.48
C MET A 354 -2.80 -66.38 -22.43
N ARG A 355 -3.81 -66.50 -21.57
CA ARG A 355 -4.70 -65.45 -21.05
C ARG A 355 -3.94 -64.10 -20.90
N PRO A 356 -4.40 -62.97 -21.48
CA PRO A 356 -3.76 -61.67 -21.30
C PRO A 356 -4.17 -61.06 -19.94
N ILE A 357 -3.93 -61.80 -18.85
CA ILE A 357 -3.99 -61.27 -17.49
C ILE A 357 -2.95 -60.14 -17.30
N PRO A 358 -1.70 -60.20 -17.82
CA PRO A 358 -0.74 -59.14 -17.52
C PRO A 358 -1.13 -57.80 -18.16
N PHE A 359 -1.82 -57.79 -19.30
CA PHE A 359 -2.19 -56.55 -19.99
C PHE A 359 -3.41 -55.86 -19.36
N THR A 360 -4.43 -56.63 -18.95
CA THR A 360 -5.62 -56.09 -18.28
C THR A 360 -5.30 -55.63 -16.85
N VAL A 361 -4.45 -56.37 -16.11
CA VAL A 361 -3.97 -55.95 -14.79
C VAL A 361 -3.05 -54.73 -14.89
N ALA A 362 -2.11 -54.68 -15.84
CA ALA A 362 -1.25 -53.50 -16.02
C ALA A 362 -2.05 -52.24 -16.40
N SER A 363 -3.10 -52.37 -17.22
CA SER A 363 -3.97 -51.25 -17.60
C SER A 363 -4.89 -50.80 -16.44
N ALA A 364 -5.41 -51.73 -15.64
CA ALA A 364 -6.17 -51.44 -14.42
C ALA A 364 -5.29 -50.80 -13.32
N VAL A 365 -4.05 -51.25 -13.16
CA VAL A 365 -3.08 -50.70 -12.20
C VAL A 365 -2.61 -49.31 -12.64
N LYS A 366 -2.31 -49.09 -13.93
CA LYS A 366 -1.96 -47.76 -14.47
C LYS A 366 -3.13 -46.78 -14.35
N SER A 367 -4.35 -47.19 -14.68
CA SER A 367 -5.54 -46.32 -14.54
C SER A 367 -5.89 -46.01 -13.07
N GLY A 368 -5.72 -46.96 -12.15
CA GLY A 368 -5.87 -46.75 -10.71
C GLY A 368 -4.77 -45.85 -10.12
N ALA A 369 -3.52 -46.02 -10.53
CA ALA A 369 -2.39 -45.18 -10.12
C ALA A 369 -2.51 -43.74 -10.64
N ILE A 370 -2.88 -43.56 -11.92
CA ILE A 370 -3.13 -42.24 -12.52
C ILE A 370 -4.32 -41.56 -11.81
N ARG A 371 -5.39 -42.28 -11.49
CA ARG A 371 -6.54 -41.73 -10.74
C ARG A 371 -6.16 -41.29 -9.33
N ARG A 372 -5.35 -42.09 -8.62
CA ARG A 372 -4.80 -41.74 -7.30
C ARG A 372 -3.87 -40.54 -7.38
N LEU A 373 -2.97 -40.48 -8.36
CA LEU A 373 -2.09 -39.34 -8.58
C LEU A 373 -2.87 -38.07 -8.93
N LYS A 374 -3.85 -38.16 -9.84
CA LYS A 374 -4.77 -37.06 -10.16
C LYS A 374 -5.54 -36.59 -8.93
N SER A 375 -6.10 -37.49 -8.12
CA SER A 375 -6.83 -37.14 -6.90
C SER A 375 -5.95 -36.41 -5.87
N ARG A 376 -4.69 -36.86 -5.69
CA ARG A 376 -3.70 -36.22 -4.82
C ARG A 376 -3.24 -34.87 -5.35
N LEU A 377 -3.05 -34.74 -6.67
CA LEU A 377 -2.70 -33.47 -7.31
C LEU A 377 -3.86 -32.47 -7.25
N THR A 378 -5.11 -32.89 -7.49
CA THR A 378 -6.30 -32.04 -7.33
C THR A 378 -6.56 -31.68 -5.87
N ALA A 379 -6.31 -32.58 -4.92
CA ALA A 379 -6.42 -32.28 -3.49
C ALA A 379 -5.33 -31.29 -3.04
N ARG A 380 -4.09 -31.46 -3.49
CA ARG A 380 -2.99 -30.49 -3.27
C ARG A 380 -3.26 -29.16 -3.94
N HIS A 381 -3.84 -29.14 -5.14
CA HIS A 381 -4.21 -27.92 -5.85
C HIS A 381 -5.36 -27.21 -5.13
N ARG A 382 -6.44 -27.93 -4.74
CA ARG A 382 -7.55 -27.38 -3.95
C ARG A 382 -7.09 -26.84 -2.60
N ALA A 383 -6.22 -27.54 -1.88
CA ALA A 383 -5.65 -27.05 -0.63
C ALA A 383 -4.81 -25.77 -0.81
N ARG A 384 -4.24 -25.54 -2.01
CA ARG A 384 -3.39 -24.39 -2.33
C ARG A 384 -4.16 -23.18 -2.88
N THR A 385 -5.22 -23.37 -3.68
CA THR A 385 -6.05 -22.25 -4.18
C THR A 385 -7.08 -21.73 -3.18
N VAL A 386 -7.45 -22.52 -2.15
CA VAL A 386 -8.48 -22.14 -1.16
C VAL A 386 -7.93 -21.23 -0.03
N CYS A 387 -6.63 -20.91 -0.04
CA CYS A 387 -6.01 -20.10 1.02
C CYS A 387 -5.89 -18.59 0.71
N ALA A 388 -6.43 -18.09 -0.39
CA ALA A 388 -6.41 -16.66 -0.73
C ALA A 388 -7.70 -15.95 -0.30
N PHE A 389 -7.57 -14.75 0.27
CA PHE A 389 -8.65 -13.79 0.55
C PHE A 389 -8.39 -12.56 -0.29
N THR A 390 -9.39 -12.03 -0.98
CA THR A 390 -9.27 -10.78 -1.73
C THR A 390 -10.15 -9.72 -1.05
N CYS A 391 -9.55 -8.59 -0.71
CA CYS A 391 -10.26 -7.48 -0.09
C CYS A 391 -11.30 -6.90 -1.05
N ARG A 392 -12.53 -6.67 -0.58
CA ARG A 392 -13.60 -6.05 -1.40
C ARG A 392 -13.66 -4.52 -1.29
N ASN A 393 -12.80 -3.91 -0.48
CA ASN A 393 -12.64 -2.46 -0.51
C ASN A 393 -12.04 -2.06 -1.88
N PRO A 394 -12.74 -1.25 -2.69
CA PRO A 394 -12.30 -0.88 -4.04
C PRO A 394 -10.95 -0.14 -4.05
N VAL A 395 -10.60 0.55 -2.96
CA VAL A 395 -9.31 1.24 -2.82
C VAL A 395 -8.18 0.26 -2.51
N CYS A 396 -8.46 -0.78 -1.71
CA CYS A 396 -7.45 -1.74 -1.30
C CYS A 396 -7.26 -2.83 -2.36
N ALA A 397 -8.32 -3.59 -2.68
CA ALA A 397 -8.35 -4.72 -3.63
C ALA A 397 -7.24 -5.79 -3.47
N LYS A 398 -6.37 -5.69 -2.47
CA LYS A 398 -5.24 -6.60 -2.25
C LYS A 398 -5.70 -7.98 -1.85
N SER A 399 -4.95 -8.99 -2.29
CA SER A 399 -5.16 -10.36 -1.89
C SER A 399 -4.19 -10.77 -0.79
N SER A 400 -4.66 -11.46 0.25
CA SER A 400 -3.86 -11.98 1.34
C SER A 400 -4.01 -13.48 1.48
N CYS A 401 -3.01 -14.12 2.09
CA CYS A 401 -3.12 -15.49 2.55
C CYS A 401 -3.95 -15.57 3.82
N ARG A 402 -4.97 -16.42 3.85
CA ARG A 402 -5.84 -16.64 5.02
C ARG A 402 -5.09 -17.17 6.24
N ARG A 403 -3.97 -17.86 6.02
CA ARG A 403 -3.17 -18.46 7.10
C ARG A 403 -2.12 -17.48 7.61
N CYS A 404 -1.23 -17.00 6.74
CA CYS A 404 -0.13 -16.13 7.16
C CYS A 404 -0.44 -14.63 7.12
N LEU A 405 -1.60 -14.22 6.59
CA LEU A 405 -2.03 -12.81 6.42
C LEU A 405 -1.08 -11.92 5.60
N ARG A 406 -0.10 -12.49 4.90
CA ARG A 406 0.77 -11.77 3.96
C ARG A 406 0.10 -11.62 2.60
N GLU A 407 0.64 -10.70 1.81
CA GLU A 407 0.17 -10.49 0.43
C GLU A 407 0.29 -11.79 -0.37
N TRP A 408 -0.78 -12.10 -1.09
CA TRP A 408 -0.90 -13.33 -1.84
C TRP A 408 -0.13 -13.21 -3.16
N ILE A 409 1.09 -13.73 -3.16
CA ILE A 409 1.96 -13.80 -4.35
C ILE A 409 1.77 -15.15 -5.08
N GLY A 410 1.05 -16.10 -4.47
CA GLY A 410 0.84 -17.45 -4.98
C GLY A 410 0.92 -18.50 -3.87
N ALA A 411 0.88 -19.78 -4.27
CA ALA A 411 0.95 -20.89 -3.33
C ALA A 411 2.32 -20.91 -2.61
N HIS A 412 2.30 -20.79 -1.27
CA HIS A 412 3.50 -20.81 -0.42
C HIS A 412 3.24 -21.58 0.88
N GLN A 413 4.30 -21.83 1.65
CA GLN A 413 4.23 -22.50 2.94
C GLN A 413 4.21 -21.48 4.09
N CYS A 414 3.21 -21.59 4.97
CA CYS A 414 2.98 -20.63 6.05
C CYS A 414 3.64 -21.13 7.36
N HIS A 415 4.95 -20.93 7.53
CA HIS A 415 5.69 -21.46 8.70
C HIS A 415 5.97 -20.45 9.81
N GLN A 416 5.83 -19.15 9.56
CA GLN A 416 6.41 -18.13 10.46
C GLN A 416 5.51 -17.75 11.66
N LYS A 417 4.19 -17.96 11.57
CA LYS A 417 3.24 -17.47 12.59
C LYS A 417 3.27 -18.20 13.95
N GLN A 418 3.69 -19.46 14.00
CA GLN A 418 3.61 -20.23 15.26
C GLN A 418 4.70 -19.81 16.27
N GLN A 419 5.88 -19.41 15.79
CA GLN A 419 6.98 -18.98 16.65
C GLN A 419 6.78 -17.53 17.15
N ASP A 420 6.37 -16.63 16.26
CA ASP A 420 6.14 -15.22 16.61
C ASP A 420 4.94 -15.06 17.56
N ALA A 421 3.86 -15.83 17.37
CA ALA A 421 2.69 -15.77 18.25
C ALA A 421 2.99 -16.25 19.68
N PHE A 422 3.80 -17.31 19.84
CA PHE A 422 4.20 -17.79 21.15
C PHE A 422 5.13 -16.79 21.84
N ARG A 423 6.09 -16.23 21.12
CA ARG A 423 6.98 -15.18 21.64
C ARG A 423 6.20 -13.94 22.08
N LEU A 424 5.30 -13.42 21.23
CA LEU A 424 4.45 -12.26 21.55
C LEU A 424 3.52 -12.54 22.74
N PHE A 425 3.00 -13.77 22.88
CA PHE A 425 2.18 -14.17 24.02
C PHE A 425 2.99 -14.14 25.33
N VAL A 426 4.20 -14.70 25.31
CA VAL A 426 5.11 -14.68 26.46
C VAL A 426 5.52 -13.24 26.81
N GLU A 427 5.93 -12.44 25.82
CA GLU A 427 6.27 -11.02 26.00
C GLU A 427 5.10 -10.22 26.58
N ALA A 428 3.87 -10.40 26.06
CA ALA A 428 2.68 -9.72 26.57
C ALA A 428 2.35 -10.11 28.02
N ARG A 429 2.50 -11.39 28.38
CA ARG A 429 2.28 -11.87 29.76
C ARG A 429 3.35 -11.34 30.72
N MET A 430 4.61 -11.29 30.29
CA MET A 430 5.69 -10.67 31.05
C MET A 430 5.45 -9.17 31.27
N SER A 431 5.00 -8.44 30.24
CA SER A 431 4.66 -7.02 30.35
C SER A 431 3.45 -6.77 31.26
N GLN A 432 2.39 -7.58 31.17
CA GLN A 432 1.20 -7.44 32.02
C GLN A 432 1.51 -7.63 33.51
N ALA A 433 2.46 -8.50 33.87
CA ALA A 433 2.86 -8.72 35.26
C ALA A 433 3.52 -7.48 35.91
N LEU A 434 4.06 -6.57 35.10
CA LEU A 434 4.71 -5.33 35.55
C LEU A 434 3.75 -4.14 35.60
N ILE A 435 2.57 -4.24 34.99
CA ILE A 435 1.60 -3.15 34.88
C ILE A 435 0.62 -3.18 36.05
N ARG A 436 0.44 -2.05 36.73
CA ARG A 436 -0.62 -1.81 37.72
C ARG A 436 -1.59 -0.75 37.21
N VAL A 437 -2.85 -0.81 37.64
CA VAL A 437 -3.91 0.15 37.27
C VAL A 437 -4.18 1.03 38.49
N CYS A 438 -4.14 2.35 38.34
CA CYS A 438 -4.59 3.27 39.38
C CYS A 438 -6.11 3.11 39.57
N PRO A 439 -6.64 2.84 40.78
CA PRO A 439 -8.07 2.68 40.99
C PRO A 439 -8.87 3.98 40.78
N VAL A 440 -8.20 5.15 40.89
CA VAL A 440 -8.83 6.47 40.75
C VAL A 440 -8.86 6.91 39.29
N CYS A 441 -7.70 7.16 38.67
CA CYS A 441 -7.64 7.69 37.31
C CYS A 441 -7.56 6.61 36.21
N ARG A 442 -7.56 5.33 36.58
CA ARG A 442 -7.41 4.16 35.69
C ARG A 442 -6.18 4.15 34.79
N LEU A 443 -5.22 5.04 35.05
CA LEU A 443 -3.94 5.06 34.37
C LEU A 443 -3.15 3.80 34.74
N ARG A 444 -2.61 3.13 33.72
CA ARG A 444 -1.74 1.98 33.90
C ARG A 444 -0.28 2.40 33.89
N PHE A 445 0.49 1.94 34.87
CA PHE A 445 1.90 2.30 35.03
C PHE A 445 2.75 1.07 35.37
N ASN A 446 4.04 1.14 35.05
CA ASN A 446 4.98 0.05 35.28
C ASN A 446 5.56 0.11 36.70
N LYS A 447 5.60 -1.04 37.38
CA LYS A 447 6.30 -1.20 38.66
C LYS A 447 7.80 -1.07 38.41
N LYS A 448 8.42 0.03 38.89
CA LYS A 448 9.82 0.34 38.60
C LYS A 448 10.80 -0.56 39.36
N GLU A 449 10.63 -0.80 40.67
CA GLU A 449 11.37 -1.80 41.47
C GLU A 449 10.61 -2.21 42.75
N GLY A 450 11.12 -3.24 43.45
CA GLY A 450 10.51 -3.88 44.62
C GLY A 450 10.40 -2.98 45.86
N CYS A 451 9.27 -2.29 46.00
CA CYS A 451 8.62 -1.90 47.25
C CYS A 451 7.21 -1.37 46.91
N ASN A 452 6.22 -1.52 47.79
CA ASN A 452 4.81 -1.14 47.58
C ASN A 452 4.56 0.38 47.40
N LYS A 453 5.61 1.19 47.21
CA LYS A 453 5.53 2.64 47.07
C LYS A 453 5.43 3.01 45.58
N MET A 454 4.23 3.31 45.11
CA MET A 454 3.95 3.68 43.72
C MET A 454 3.65 5.19 43.63
N VAL A 455 4.26 5.89 42.65
CA VAL A 455 4.06 7.33 42.37
C VAL A 455 3.50 7.48 40.96
N VAL A 456 2.29 8.03 40.84
CA VAL A 456 1.70 8.46 39.57
C VAL A 456 2.21 9.87 39.19
N SER A 457 2.19 10.21 37.90
CA SER A 457 2.68 11.50 37.35
C SER A 457 2.05 12.74 38.01
N TRP A 458 0.91 12.58 38.67
CA TRP A 458 0.18 13.61 39.40
C TRP A 458 0.59 13.74 40.88
N GLY A 459 1.71 13.13 41.30
CA GLY A 459 2.37 13.40 42.59
C GLY A 459 1.80 12.67 43.82
N ARG A 460 0.79 11.81 43.69
CA ARG A 460 0.19 11.09 44.84
C ARG A 460 0.85 9.71 45.05
N LEU A 461 1.21 9.42 46.30
CA LEU A 461 1.78 8.16 46.76
C LEU A 461 0.67 7.19 47.16
N TRP A 462 0.65 5.99 46.58
CA TRP A 462 -0.26 4.91 46.98
C TRP A 462 0.54 3.69 47.45
N CYS A 463 0.15 3.12 48.59
CA CYS A 463 0.69 1.88 49.12
C CYS A 463 -0.36 0.79 48.90
N GLY A 464 -0.10 -0.17 48.00
CA GLY A 464 -1.00 -1.29 47.78
C GLY A 464 -0.87 -2.29 48.93
N GLU A 465 -1.99 -2.66 49.56
CA GLU A 465 -2.06 -3.89 50.36
C GLU A 465 -1.87 -5.11 49.45
N PRO A 466 -1.23 -6.18 49.93
CA PRO A 466 -1.15 -7.42 49.17
C PRO A 466 -2.56 -7.99 48.97
N GLU A 467 -2.93 -8.24 47.72
CA GLU A 467 -4.07 -9.11 47.38
C GLU A 467 -3.82 -10.47 48.06
N ALA A 468 -4.63 -10.79 49.07
CA ALA A 468 -4.74 -12.14 49.60
C ALA A 468 -5.65 -12.94 48.67
N ASP A 469 -5.03 -13.94 48.05
CA ASP A 469 -5.55 -15.08 47.28
C ASP A 469 -6.26 -14.84 45.93
#